data_AF-A0A9P0PHL7-F1
#
_entry.id   AF-A0A9P0PHL7-F1
#
_cell.length_a   1.000
_cell.length_b   1.000
_cell.length_c   1.000
_cell.angle_alpha   90.00
_cell.angle_beta   90.00
_cell.angle_gamma   90.00
#
_symmetry.space_group_name_H-M   'P 1'
#
loop_
_entity.id
_entity.type
_entity.pdbx_description
1 polymer ?
#
loop_
_entity_poly.entity_id
_entity_poly.type
_entity_poly.pdbx_seq_one_letter_code
_entity_poly.pdbx_strand_id
1 'polypeptide(L)'
;MANHVIVSHKTAERANQDIQNMLMTWMDDEKCRRWSEGVRFVQLMENRTYHDGIKQAPYAAMFGHYIKVGLSTSAFPKEAIENLRTEEELEKVVEEFGVGEELQEKQNEDQSTDSNPETDNMQENITEDGNVKYINDNYRENADL
;
A
#
# COMPACT_ATOMS: atom_id res chain seq x y z
N MET A 1 31.94 -5.61 9.55
CA MET A 1 30.99 -4.47 9.54
C MET A 1 30.66 -3.92 8.13
N ALA A 2 31.07 -4.55 7.03
CA ALA A 2 30.79 -4.04 5.67
C ALA A 2 29.52 -4.60 4.99
N ASN A 3 28.90 -5.64 5.55
CA ASN A 3 27.81 -6.35 4.87
C ASN A 3 26.43 -5.72 5.08
N HIS A 4 26.22 -5.01 6.19
CA HIS A 4 24.90 -4.43 6.53
C HIS A 4 24.55 -3.20 5.67
N VAL A 5 25.54 -2.37 5.36
CA VAL A 5 25.35 -1.13 4.58
C VAL A 5 25.10 -1.41 3.09
N ILE A 6 25.71 -2.47 2.55
CA ILE A 6 25.61 -2.82 1.12
C ILE A 6 24.24 -3.43 0.79
N VAL A 7 23.62 -4.15 1.73
CA VAL A 7 22.32 -4.81 1.49
C VAL A 7 21.19 -3.77 1.39
N SER A 8 21.16 -2.77 2.26
CA SER A 8 20.13 -1.72 2.26
C SER A 8 20.15 -0.82 1.01
N HIS A 9 21.33 -0.52 0.45
CA HIS A 9 21.42 0.24 -0.80
C HIS A 9 20.86 -0.56 -1.99
N LYS A 10 21.22 -1.85 -2.05
CA LYS A 10 20.81 -2.73 -3.16
C LYS A 10 19.31 -3.06 -3.14
N THR A 11 18.69 -3.11 -1.96
CA THR A 11 17.23 -3.30 -1.85
C THR A 11 16.48 -2.05 -2.32
N ALA A 12 16.95 -0.86 -1.97
CA ALA A 12 16.37 0.40 -2.44
C ALA A 12 16.52 0.58 -3.95
N GLU A 13 17.66 0.21 -4.54
CA GLU A 13 17.88 0.22 -5.99
C GLU A 13 16.90 -0.71 -6.72
N ARG A 14 16.64 -1.90 -6.17
CA ARG A 14 15.67 -2.85 -6.73
C ARG A 14 14.25 -2.30 -6.68
N ALA A 15 13.80 -1.82 -5.53
CA ALA A 15 12.45 -1.24 -5.40
C ALA A 15 12.25 -0.04 -6.34
N ASN A 16 13.26 0.82 -6.50
CA ASN A 16 13.22 1.93 -7.44
C ASN A 16 13.12 1.46 -8.89
N GLN A 17 13.81 0.37 -9.25
CA GLN A 17 13.71 -0.22 -10.58
C GLN A 17 12.32 -0.79 -10.84
N ASP A 18 11.72 -1.46 -9.86
CA ASP A 18 10.38 -2.03 -9.97
C ASP A 18 9.33 -0.91 -10.17
N ILE A 19 9.43 0.17 -9.41
CA ILE A 19 8.57 1.36 -9.59
C ILE A 19 8.74 1.98 -10.98
N GLN A 20 9.98 2.08 -11.49
CA GLN A 20 10.22 2.57 -12.86
C GLN A 20 9.58 1.67 -13.91
N ASN A 21 9.70 0.34 -13.77
CA ASN A 21 9.10 -0.62 -14.68
C ASN A 21 7.57 -0.50 -14.66
N MET A 22 6.96 -0.40 -13.47
CA MET A 22 5.51 -0.23 -13.33
C MET A 22 5.02 1.09 -13.93
N LEU A 23 5.76 2.19 -13.74
CA LEU A 23 5.43 3.46 -14.36
C LEU A 23 5.53 3.39 -15.89
N MET A 24 6.52 2.68 -16.42
CA MET A 24 6.68 2.47 -17.86
C MET A 24 5.49 1.68 -18.43
N THR A 25 5.13 0.57 -17.79
CA THR A 25 3.95 -0.24 -18.17
C THR A 25 2.67 0.60 -18.12
N TRP A 26 2.45 1.36 -17.04
CA TRP A 26 1.27 2.22 -16.89
C TRP A 26 1.19 3.28 -17.99
N MET A 27 2.31 3.93 -18.32
CA MET A 27 2.39 4.91 -19.40
C MET A 27 2.11 4.30 -20.77
N ASP A 28 2.58 3.07 -21.00
CA ASP A 28 2.30 2.31 -22.22
C ASP A 28 0.82 1.90 -22.32
N ASP A 29 0.18 1.52 -21.22
CA ASP A 29 -1.25 1.15 -21.19
C ASP A 29 -2.16 2.36 -21.41
N GLU A 30 -1.92 3.44 -20.67
CA GLU A 30 -2.70 4.70 -20.73
C GLU A 30 -2.35 5.56 -21.96
N LYS A 31 -1.39 5.12 -22.78
CA LYS A 31 -0.88 5.85 -23.96
C LYS A 31 -0.51 7.30 -23.64
N CYS A 32 0.08 7.52 -22.46
CA CYS A 32 0.44 8.86 -22.00
C CYS A 32 1.85 8.90 -21.39
N ARG A 33 2.46 10.10 -21.35
CA ARG A 33 3.80 10.31 -20.76
C ARG A 33 3.75 10.99 -19.38
N ARG A 34 2.57 11.04 -18.77
CA ARG A 34 2.31 11.78 -17.54
C ARG A 34 2.65 10.91 -16.34
N TRP A 35 3.93 10.60 -16.18
CA TRP A 35 4.44 9.75 -15.11
C TRP A 35 3.98 10.23 -13.72
N SER A 36 3.92 11.55 -13.52
CA SER A 36 3.46 12.16 -12.27
C SER A 36 1.99 11.84 -11.94
N GLU A 37 1.15 11.59 -12.94
CA GLU A 37 -0.21 11.11 -12.72
C GLU A 37 -0.23 9.61 -12.40
N GLY A 38 0.64 8.83 -13.05
CA GLY A 38 0.80 7.39 -12.87
C GLY A 38 1.29 6.98 -11.48
N VAL A 39 2.12 7.81 -10.83
CA VAL A 39 2.69 7.52 -9.49
C VAL A 39 1.62 7.11 -8.48
N ARG A 40 0.47 7.80 -8.46
CA ARG A 40 -0.61 7.48 -7.50
C ARG A 40 -1.20 6.09 -7.74
N PHE A 41 -1.27 5.66 -9.00
CA PHE A 41 -1.81 4.35 -9.38
C PHE A 41 -0.80 3.25 -9.07
N VAL A 42 0.47 3.46 -9.39
CA VAL A 42 1.57 2.52 -9.07
C VAL A 42 1.69 2.33 -7.57
N GLN A 43 1.68 3.42 -6.79
CA GLN A 43 1.72 3.35 -5.33
C GLN A 43 0.50 2.61 -4.76
N LEU A 44 -0.70 2.87 -5.30
CA LEU A 44 -1.90 2.14 -4.92
C LEU A 44 -1.79 0.64 -5.20
N MET A 45 -1.25 0.26 -6.37
CA MET A 45 -1.04 -1.14 -6.76
C MET A 45 -0.06 -1.84 -5.84
N GLU A 46 1.10 -1.24 -5.55
CA GLU A 46 2.09 -1.81 -4.64
C GLU A 46 1.54 -1.93 -3.21
N ASN A 47 0.94 -0.86 -2.68
CA ASN A 47 0.47 -0.83 -1.30
C ASN A 47 -0.68 -1.80 -1.01
N ARG A 48 -1.46 -2.18 -2.03
CA ARG A 48 -2.57 -3.14 -1.89
C ARG A 48 -2.19 -4.58 -2.21
N THR A 49 -1.03 -4.80 -2.83
CA THR A 49 -0.59 -6.13 -3.25
C THR A 49 -0.07 -6.89 -2.04
N TYR A 50 -0.41 -8.17 -1.95
CA TYR A 50 0.08 -9.02 -0.88
C TYR A 50 1.60 -9.15 -0.96
N HIS A 51 2.29 -8.81 0.13
CA HIS A 51 3.75 -8.88 0.19
C HIS A 51 4.18 -10.05 1.08
N ASP A 52 4.84 -11.04 0.47
CA ASP A 52 5.20 -12.30 1.11
C ASP A 52 6.05 -12.15 2.38
N GLY A 53 6.90 -11.13 2.46
CA GLY A 53 7.76 -10.90 3.63
C GLY A 53 6.98 -10.49 4.88
N ILE A 54 5.90 -9.72 4.73
CA ILE A 54 5.07 -9.24 5.85
C ILE A 54 3.75 -10.01 5.98
N LYS A 55 3.53 -11.01 5.11
CA LYS A 55 2.33 -11.85 5.02
C LYS A 55 1.02 -11.05 5.00
N GLN A 56 1.06 -9.84 4.43
CA GLN A 56 -0.06 -8.93 4.32
C GLN A 56 0.21 -7.88 3.23
N ALA A 57 -0.80 -7.15 2.78
CA ALA A 57 -0.60 -5.96 1.97
C ALA A 57 0.04 -4.82 2.81
N PRO A 58 1.04 -4.08 2.30
CA PRO A 58 1.70 -2.99 3.05
C PRO A 58 0.72 -1.97 3.64
N TYR A 59 -0.33 -1.59 2.90
CA TYR A 59 -1.39 -0.70 3.39
C TYR A 59 -2.09 -1.27 4.63
N ALA A 60 -2.47 -2.55 4.58
CA ALA A 60 -3.17 -3.20 5.69
C ALA A 60 -2.25 -3.39 6.90
N ALA A 61 -0.96 -3.64 6.70
CA ALA A 61 0.02 -3.67 7.78
C ALA A 61 0.16 -2.30 8.48
N MET A 62 0.11 -1.21 7.72
CA MET A 62 0.27 0.14 8.28
C MET A 62 -1.01 0.69 8.93
N PHE A 63 -2.18 0.44 8.33
CA PHE A 63 -3.45 1.05 8.76
C PHE A 63 -4.41 0.09 9.48
N GLY A 64 -4.07 -1.21 9.55
CA GLY A 64 -4.89 -2.21 10.25
C GLY A 64 -6.16 -2.65 9.50
N HIS A 65 -6.38 -2.15 8.28
CA HIS A 65 -7.49 -2.58 7.43
C HIS A 65 -7.07 -2.56 5.95
N TYR A 66 -7.73 -3.36 5.12
CA TYR A 66 -7.51 -3.34 3.67
C TYR A 66 -7.99 -2.03 3.06
N ILE A 67 -7.34 -1.63 1.96
CA ILE A 67 -7.73 -0.45 1.22
C ILE A 67 -9.13 -0.63 0.61
N LYS A 68 -9.97 0.40 0.74
CA LYS A 68 -11.29 0.43 0.11
C LYS A 68 -11.15 1.01 -1.30
N VAL A 69 -11.52 0.23 -2.32
CA VAL A 69 -11.49 0.60 -3.74
C VAL A 69 -12.91 0.51 -4.32
N GLY A 70 -13.52 1.67 -4.53
CA GLY A 70 -14.87 1.78 -5.10
C GLY A 70 -15.94 1.07 -4.25
N LEU A 71 -17.05 0.70 -4.89
CA LEU A 71 -18.14 -0.04 -4.23
C LEU A 71 -17.80 -1.53 -4.05
N SER A 72 -16.89 -2.09 -4.84
CA SER A 72 -16.52 -3.51 -4.76
C SER A 72 -15.91 -3.95 -3.43
N THR A 73 -15.43 -3.00 -2.63
CA THR A 73 -14.86 -3.24 -1.28
C THR A 73 -15.74 -2.63 -0.19
N SER A 74 -16.96 -2.21 -0.50
CA SER A 74 -17.90 -1.75 0.53
C SER A 74 -18.54 -2.96 1.21
N ALA A 75 -19.27 -2.70 2.30
CA ALA A 75 -20.07 -3.72 2.96
C ALA A 75 -21.38 -4.04 2.21
N PHE A 76 -21.62 -3.44 1.03
CA PHE A 76 -22.84 -3.67 0.28
C PHE A 76 -22.82 -5.04 -0.39
N PRO A 77 -23.96 -5.76 -0.43
CA PRO A 77 -24.07 -6.99 -1.20
C PRO A 77 -23.70 -6.77 -2.68
N LYS A 78 -23.03 -7.74 -3.29
CA LYS A 78 -22.63 -7.67 -4.70
C LYS A 78 -23.84 -7.48 -5.61
N GLU A 79 -24.96 -8.13 -5.27
CA GLU A 79 -26.23 -8.03 -5.99
C GLU A 79 -26.82 -6.62 -5.95
N ALA A 80 -26.61 -5.90 -4.85
CA ALA A 80 -27.01 -4.50 -4.74
C ALA A 80 -26.13 -3.63 -5.66
N ILE A 81 -24.82 -3.88 -5.71
CA ILE A 81 -23.87 -3.11 -6.53
C ILE A 81 -24.08 -3.34 -8.03
N GLU A 82 -24.33 -4.57 -8.48
CA GLU A 82 -24.45 -4.93 -9.90
C GLU A 82 -25.58 -4.19 -10.63
N ASN A 83 -26.63 -3.82 -9.89
CA ASN A 83 -27.82 -3.17 -10.42
C ASN A 83 -27.80 -1.64 -10.31
N LEU A 84 -26.80 -1.04 -9.65
CA LEU A 84 -26.71 0.41 -9.51
C LEU A 84 -26.39 1.08 -10.84
N ARG A 85 -27.24 2.05 -11.20
CA ARG A 85 -27.13 2.89 -12.39
C ARG A 85 -27.19 4.38 -12.07
N THR A 86 -27.85 4.79 -11.00
CA THR A 86 -27.97 6.20 -10.62
C THR A 86 -27.60 6.48 -9.17
N GLU A 87 -27.34 7.74 -8.84
CA GLU A 87 -27.03 8.18 -7.47
C GLU A 87 -28.20 7.96 -6.52
N GLU A 88 -29.44 8.13 -6.99
CA GLU A 88 -30.66 7.92 -6.19
C GLU A 88 -30.87 6.43 -5.82
N GLU A 89 -30.39 5.50 -6.63
CA GLU A 89 -30.39 4.08 -6.29
C GLU A 89 -29.33 3.77 -5.23
N LEU A 90 -28.16 4.42 -5.31
CA LEU A 90 -27.12 4.28 -4.30
C LEU A 90 -27.57 4.83 -2.95
N GLU A 91 -28.28 5.95 -2.93
CA GLU A 91 -28.85 6.53 -1.70
C GLU A 91 -29.78 5.55 -0.99
N LYS A 92 -30.67 4.87 -1.73
CA LYS A 92 -31.55 3.84 -1.17
C LYS A 92 -30.77 2.66 -0.58
N VAL A 93 -29.72 2.20 -1.27
CA VAL A 93 -28.85 1.13 -0.74
C VAL A 93 -28.16 1.60 0.55
N VAL A 94 -27.70 2.84 0.63
CA VAL A 94 -27.11 3.39 1.85
C VAL A 94 -28.12 3.44 3.00
N GLU A 95 -29.37 3.82 2.73
CA GLU A 95 -30.46 3.84 3.72
C GLU A 95 -30.84 2.43 4.20
N GLU A 96 -30.88 1.45 3.29
CA GLU A 96 -31.27 0.06 3.59
C GLU A 96 -30.22 -0.69 4.42
N PHE A 97 -28.94 -0.56 4.07
CA PHE A 97 -27.86 -1.34 4.67
C PHE A 97 -27.14 -0.61 5.82
N GLY A 98 -27.31 0.71 5.92
CA GLY A 98 -26.54 1.56 6.82
C GLY A 98 -25.05 1.61 6.44
N VAL A 99 -24.34 2.66 6.86
CA VAL A 99 -22.87 2.72 6.71
C VAL A 99 -22.25 1.85 7.81
N GLY A 100 -22.29 0.54 7.64
CA GLY A 100 -21.59 -0.41 8.51
C GLY A 100 -20.09 -0.34 8.27
N GLU A 101 -19.34 0.32 9.16
CA GLU A 101 -17.91 0.10 9.28
C GLU A 101 -17.68 -1.26 9.94
N GLU A 102 -17.46 -2.30 9.13
CA GLU A 102 -16.53 -3.40 9.41
C GLU A 102 -16.71 -4.52 8.38
N LEU A 103 -15.72 -4.72 7.52
CA LEU A 103 -15.39 -6.04 7.01
C LEU A 103 -13.87 -6.18 6.95
N GLN A 104 -13.34 -7.07 7.77
CA GLN A 104 -12.07 -7.74 7.48
C GLN A 104 -12.33 -8.76 6.38
N GLU A 105 -12.27 -8.33 5.12
CA GLU A 105 -12.30 -9.26 3.99
C GLU A 105 -10.94 -9.94 3.86
N LYS A 106 -10.91 -11.26 4.13
CA LYS A 106 -9.84 -12.13 3.63
C LYS A 106 -9.97 -12.21 2.12
N GLN A 107 -9.14 -11.49 1.38
CA GLN A 107 -8.97 -11.76 -0.04
C GLN A 107 -8.10 -13.00 -0.22
N ASN A 108 -8.51 -13.84 -1.17
CA ASN A 108 -7.97 -15.17 -1.42
C ASN A 108 -6.45 -15.16 -1.63
N GLU A 109 -5.79 -16.04 -0.89
CA GLU A 109 -4.42 -16.50 -1.12
C GLU A 109 -4.35 -17.19 -2.49
N ASP A 110 -3.69 -16.57 -3.47
CA ASP A 110 -3.06 -17.36 -4.52
C ASP A 110 -1.75 -17.91 -3.95
N GLN A 111 -1.66 -19.24 -3.98
CA GLN A 111 -0.61 -20.03 -3.34
C GLN A 111 0.79 -19.69 -3.89
N SER A 112 1.70 -19.31 -2.99
CA SER A 112 3.03 -19.90 -3.02
C SER A 112 3.63 -20.00 -1.62
N THR A 113 4.13 -21.20 -1.36
CA THR A 113 4.60 -21.73 -0.09
C THR A 113 5.93 -21.11 0.39
N ASP A 114 5.99 -20.95 1.71
CA ASP A 114 7.15 -21.13 2.60
C ASP A 114 8.17 -19.98 2.78
N SER A 115 8.49 -19.82 4.06
CA SER A 115 9.67 -19.22 4.70
C SER A 115 9.67 -17.73 5.09
N ASN A 116 9.80 -17.55 6.41
CA ASN A 116 10.03 -16.35 7.24
C ASN A 116 11.40 -15.68 6.89
N PRO A 117 11.63 -14.35 7.05
CA PRO A 117 11.88 -13.78 8.40
C PRO A 117 11.59 -12.26 8.64
N GLU A 118 11.41 -11.95 9.94
CA GLU A 118 11.83 -10.79 10.76
C GLU A 118 11.67 -9.34 10.21
N THR A 119 10.85 -8.54 10.91
CA THR A 119 10.50 -7.13 10.60
C THR A 119 11.37 -6.11 11.36
N ASP A 120 12.03 -5.20 10.63
CA ASP A 120 12.67 -3.99 11.17
C ASP A 120 11.73 -2.77 11.06
N ASN A 121 11.42 -2.12 12.19
CA ASN A 121 10.58 -0.91 12.26
C ASN A 121 11.40 0.35 11.94
N MET A 122 10.99 1.15 10.96
CA MET A 122 11.51 2.51 10.71
C MET A 122 10.39 3.54 10.89
N GLN A 123 10.63 4.56 11.71
CA GLN A 123 9.71 5.69 11.92
C GLN A 123 10.14 6.91 11.10
N GLU A 124 9.14 7.58 10.51
CA GLU A 124 9.30 8.67 9.55
C GLU A 124 8.99 10.02 10.23
N ASN A 125 9.90 10.99 10.14
CA ASN A 125 9.63 12.38 10.51
C ASN A 125 9.98 13.31 9.34
N ILE A 126 9.03 14.18 8.99
CA ILE A 126 9.12 15.13 7.87
C ILE A 126 9.80 16.40 8.37
N THR A 127 10.83 16.87 7.67
CA THR A 127 11.45 18.19 7.93
C THR A 127 10.81 19.25 7.02
N GLU A 128 10.73 20.50 7.49
CA GLU A 128 9.94 21.61 6.89
C GLU A 128 10.32 22.02 5.45
N ASP A 129 11.38 21.45 4.89
CA ASP A 129 11.84 21.60 3.51
C ASP A 129 11.35 20.47 2.57
N GLY A 130 10.46 19.59 3.04
CA GLY A 130 9.86 18.52 2.24
C GLY A 130 10.78 17.31 2.03
N ASN A 131 11.93 17.26 2.71
CA ASN A 131 12.83 16.12 2.71
C ASN A 131 12.50 15.16 3.87
N VAL A 132 12.27 13.90 3.55
CA VAL A 132 12.13 12.82 4.53
C VAL A 132 13.53 12.44 5.05
N LYS A 133 13.74 12.59 6.36
CA LYS A 133 14.97 12.14 7.02
C LYS A 133 14.64 10.96 7.93
N TYR A 134 15.18 9.79 7.60
CA TYR A 134 15.09 8.62 8.47
C TYR A 134 15.94 8.86 9.73
N ILE A 135 15.28 8.94 10.89
CA ILE A 135 15.96 8.92 12.20
C ILE A 135 15.73 7.53 12.78
N ASN A 136 16.81 6.79 12.97
CA ASN A 136 16.79 5.56 13.77
C ASN A 136 17.01 5.97 15.24
N ASP A 137 15.99 5.83 16.08
CA ASP A 137 16.01 6.25 17.49
C ASP A 137 16.97 5.41 18.38
N ASN A 138 17.67 4.43 17.81
CA ASN A 138 18.62 3.58 18.53
C ASN A 138 20.00 4.19 18.84
N TYR A 139 20.20 5.50 18.67
CA TYR A 139 21.46 6.18 19.03
C TYR A 139 21.27 7.39 19.94
N ARG A 140 20.33 7.33 20.87
CA ARG A 140 20.20 8.34 21.92
C ARG A 140 20.61 7.80 23.28
N GLU A 141 21.90 7.49 23.44
CA GLU A 141 22.56 7.60 24.73
C GLU A 141 24.10 7.62 24.56
N ASN A 142 24.74 8.51 25.32
CA ASN A 142 26.18 8.77 25.45
C ASN A 142 26.78 9.82 24.50
N ALA A 143 26.32 11.06 24.63
CA ALA A 143 27.19 12.22 24.51
C ALA A 143 26.99 13.09 25.75
N ASP A 144 27.76 12.79 26.80
CA ASP A 144 28.21 13.78 27.79
C ASP A 144 29.53 13.29 28.40
N LEU A 145 30.60 14.01 28.05
CA LEU A 145 31.99 14.08 28.57
C LEU A 145 32.89 12.83 28.56
#